data_AF-A0A131Y6A7-F1
#
_entry.id   AF-A0A131Y6A7-F1
#
_cell.length_a   1.000
_cell.length_b   1.000
_cell.length_c   1.000
_cell.angle_alpha   90.00
_cell.angle_beta   90.00
_cell.angle_gamma   90.00
#
_symmetry.space_group_name_H-M   'P 1'
#
loop_
_entity.id
_entity.type
_entity.pdbx_description
1 polymer ?
#
loop_
_entity_poly.entity_id
_entity_poly.type
_entity_poly.pdbx_seq_one_letter_code
_entity_poly.pdbx_strand_id
1 'polypeptide(L)'
;VVHALVLSLERLDGSLRYDVIISESYRNLLDLQQREFFWVPDARCPCPKLRVGREYVITAQAHNDLLNKESKFVVDSTCFVRRFTERRRKQLERLRETQSRRCNVTT
;
A
#
# COMPACT_ATOMS: atom_id res chain seq x y z
N VAL A 1 -5.20 0.52 -2.49
CA VAL A 1 -4.79 -0.88 -2.73
C VAL A 1 -3.80 -0.87 -3.87
N VAL A 2 -2.60 -1.35 -3.60
CA VAL A 2 -1.47 -1.27 -4.52
C VAL A 2 -0.72 -2.59 -4.60
N HIS A 3 -0.11 -2.83 -5.75
CA HIS A 3 1.01 -3.74 -5.89
C HIS A 3 2.30 -2.94 -5.78
N ALA A 4 3.17 -3.29 -4.83
CA ALA A 4 4.41 -2.57 -4.58
C ALA A 4 5.60 -3.50 -4.33
N LEU A 5 6.76 -3.09 -4.83
CA LEU A 5 8.08 -3.68 -4.55
C LEU A 5 8.75 -2.93 -3.40
N VAL A 6 9.24 -3.65 -2.40
CA VAL A 6 9.96 -3.06 -1.27
C VAL A 6 11.45 -2.93 -1.60
N LEU A 7 11.97 -1.69 -1.58
CA LEU A 7 13.36 -1.36 -1.89
C LEU A 7 14.26 -1.33 -0.66
N SER A 8 13.82 -0.70 0.41
CA SER A 8 14.60 -0.54 1.64
C SER A 8 13.70 -0.45 2.87
N LEU A 9 14.32 -0.52 4.05
CA LEU A 9 13.68 -0.37 5.34
C LEU A 9 14.57 0.49 6.22
N GLU A 10 13.97 1.53 6.81
CA GLU A 10 14.61 2.41 7.78
C GLU A 10 13.80 2.44 9.07
N ARG A 11 14.49 2.60 10.20
CA ARG A 11 13.87 2.81 11.51
C ARG A 11 14.05 4.27 11.89
N LEU A 12 12.94 4.97 12.10
CA LEU A 12 12.90 6.39 12.40
C LEU A 12 12.00 6.61 13.62
N ASP A 13 12.55 7.14 14.70
CA ASP A 13 11.79 7.57 15.89
C ASP A 13 10.75 6.54 16.41
N GLY A 14 11.12 5.26 16.44
CA GLY A 14 10.23 4.19 16.90
C GLY A 14 9.21 3.70 15.86
N SER A 15 9.19 4.28 14.66
CA SER A 15 8.47 3.81 13.47
C SER A 15 9.39 3.11 12.47
N LEU A 16 8.80 2.40 11.52
CA LEU A 16 9.50 1.86 10.35
C LEU A 16 9.01 2.55 9.08
N ARG A 17 9.94 2.93 8.22
CA ARG A 17 9.67 3.47 6.90
C ARG A 17 10.19 2.51 5.84
N TYR A 18 9.30 2.07 4.96
CA TYR A 18 9.65 1.26 3.80
C TYR A 18 9.62 2.14 2.56
N ASP A 19 10.73 2.20 1.83
CA ASP A 19 10.78 2.76 0.49
C ASP A 19 10.25 1.72 -0.49
N VAL A 20 9.28 2.11 -1.31
CA VAL A 20 8.60 1.20 -2.23
C VAL A 20 8.44 1.79 -3.63
N ILE A 21 8.47 0.92 -4.62
CA ILE A 21 8.01 1.24 -5.98
C ILE A 21 6.58 0.76 -6.12
N ILE A 22 5.68 1.65 -6.54
CA ILE A 22 4.31 1.32 -6.90
C ILE A 22 4.29 0.79 -8.33
N SER A 23 4.06 -0.52 -8.49
CA SER A 23 3.97 -1.16 -9.80
C SER A 23 2.56 -1.05 -10.38
N GLU A 24 1.52 -1.23 -9.56
CA GLU A 24 0.12 -1.04 -9.98
C GLU A 24 -0.74 -0.46 -8.86
N SER A 25 -1.72 0.36 -9.26
CA SER A 25 -2.75 0.95 -8.40
C SER A 25 -4.11 0.36 -8.78
N TYR A 26 -4.76 -0.37 -7.85
CA TYR A 26 -6.07 -0.99 -8.12
C TYR A 26 -7.23 -0.13 -7.63
N ARG A 27 -7.05 0.56 -6.50
CA ARG A 27 -8.03 1.48 -5.91
C ARG A 27 -7.30 2.45 -5.01
N ASN A 28 -7.24 3.73 -5.37
CA ASN A 28 -6.67 4.77 -4.51
C ASN A 28 -7.50 6.05 -4.64
N LEU A 29 -7.53 6.82 -3.55
CA LEU A 29 -8.22 8.11 -3.48
C LEU A 29 -7.25 9.30 -3.65
N LEU A 30 -5.95 9.01 -3.65
CA LEU A 30 -4.87 9.97 -3.80
C LEU A 30 -4.04 9.63 -5.04
N ASP A 31 -3.43 10.66 -5.62
CA ASP A 31 -2.42 10.49 -6.66
C ASP A 31 -1.17 9.86 -6.06
N LEU A 32 -0.85 8.65 -6.52
CA LEU A 32 0.35 7.94 -6.12
C LEU A 32 1.49 8.27 -7.06
N GLN A 33 2.65 8.58 -6.48
CA GLN A 33 3.91 8.61 -7.20
C GLN A 33 4.39 7.19 -7.48
N GLN A 34 5.30 7.06 -8.45
CA GLN A 34 5.93 5.77 -8.76
C GLN A 34 6.76 5.26 -7.58
N ARG A 35 7.31 6.16 -6.75
CA ARG A 35 8.09 5.85 -5.56
C ARG A 35 7.42 6.50 -4.35
N GLU A 36 7.16 5.69 -3.33
CA GLU A 36 6.37 6.08 -2.17
C GLU A 36 7.00 5.56 -0.87
N PHE A 37 6.51 6.05 0.27
CA PHE A 37 6.91 5.57 1.59
C PHE A 37 5.74 4.96 2.36
N PHE A 38 5.90 3.71 2.81
CA PHE A 38 4.99 3.09 3.77
C PHE A 38 5.52 3.18 5.18
N TRP A 39 4.67 3.68 6.08
CA TRP A 39 4.97 3.87 7.49
C TRP A 39 4.28 2.79 8.32
N VAL A 40 5.05 2.03 9.09
CA VAL A 40 4.54 1.16 10.15
C VAL A 40 4.81 1.86 11.49
N PRO A 41 3.78 2.24 12.25
CA PRO A 41 3.91 3.16 13.37
C PRO A 41 4.65 2.56 14.58
N ASP A 42 4.55 1.25 14.80
CA ASP A 42 5.25 0.58 15.89
C ASP A 42 6.36 -0.32 15.36
N ALA A 43 7.61 0.11 15.55
CA ALA A 43 8.76 -0.68 15.15
C ALA A 43 9.04 -1.87 16.10
N ARG A 44 8.35 -1.98 17.25
CA ARG A 44 8.43 -3.15 18.15
C ARG A 44 7.55 -4.30 17.65
N CYS A 45 6.40 -4.00 17.04
CA CYS A 45 5.61 -4.95 16.24
C CYS A 45 5.67 -4.53 14.77
N PRO A 46 6.67 -4.97 13.99
CA PRO A 46 6.77 -4.68 12.56
C PRO A 46 5.70 -5.45 11.78
N CYS A 47 4.46 -5.02 11.95
CA CYS A 47 3.24 -5.74 11.64
C CYS A 47 2.46 -4.86 10.65
N PRO A 48 2.44 -5.22 9.35
CA PRO A 48 2.92 -6.46 8.73
C PRO A 48 4.41 -6.43 8.35
N LYS A 49 5.09 -7.58 8.43
CA LYS A 49 6.51 -7.69 8.11
C LYS A 49 6.72 -7.71 6.60
N LEU A 50 7.05 -6.56 6.04
CA LEU A 50 7.54 -6.41 4.68
C LEU A 50 9.04 -6.72 4.63
N ARG A 51 9.48 -7.39 3.58
CA ARG A 51 10.89 -7.74 3.39
C ARG A 51 11.40 -7.01 2.14
N VAL A 52 12.64 -6.56 2.18
CA VAL A 52 13.30 -5.94 1.04
C VAL A 52 13.44 -6.92 -0.12
N GLY A 53 13.36 -6.41 -1.36
CA GLY A 53 13.47 -7.20 -2.59
C GLY A 53 12.25 -8.06 -2.89
N ARG A 54 11.10 -7.71 -2.32
CA ARG A 54 9.89 -8.52 -2.38
C ARG A 54 8.67 -7.68 -2.71
N GLU A 55 7.80 -8.26 -3.53
CA GLU A 55 6.56 -7.63 -3.96
C GLU A 55 5.35 -8.09 -3.16
N TYR A 56 4.42 -7.16 -2.95
CA TYR A 56 3.24 -7.33 -2.13
C TYR A 56 2.03 -6.61 -2.71
N VAL A 57 0.85 -7.15 -2.43
CA VAL A 57 -0.44 -6.46 -2.53
C VAL A 57 -0.75 -5.90 -1.14
N ILE A 58 -0.93 -4.58 -1.06
CA ILE A 58 -1.05 -3.85 0.20
C ILE A 58 -2.26 -2.91 0.14
N THR A 59 -3.07 -2.90 1.20
CA THR A 59 -3.92 -1.75 1.54
C THR A 59 -3.11 -0.82 2.45
N ALA A 60 -3.09 0.47 2.13
CA ALA A 60 -2.52 1.48 3.01
C ALA A 60 -3.60 2.50 3.33
N GLN A 61 -3.55 3.06 4.54
CA GLN A 61 -4.40 4.17 4.96
C GLN A 61 -3.65 5.47 4.69
N ALA A 62 -4.30 6.42 4.03
CA ALA A 62 -3.75 7.75 3.87
C ALA A 62 -3.97 8.53 5.17
N HIS A 63 -2.88 8.94 5.81
CA HIS A 63 -2.92 9.87 6.93
C HIS A 63 -2.38 11.21 6.46
N ASN A 64 -3.20 12.26 6.52
CA ASN A 64 -2.75 13.60 6.19
C ASN A 64 -2.01 14.19 7.39
N ASP A 65 -0.73 14.46 7.23
CA ASP A 65 0.04 15.24 8.18
C ASP A 65 -0.26 16.72 7.92
N LEU A 66 -1.21 17.27 8.69
CA LEU A 66 -1.67 18.65 8.52
C LEU A 66 -0.56 19.69 8.80
N LEU A 67 0.44 19.33 9.61
CA LEU A 67 1.55 20.22 9.95
C LEU A 67 2.53 20.35 8.79
N ASN A 68 2.87 19.23 8.13
CA ASN A 68 3.85 19.21 7.05
C ASN A 68 3.21 19.27 5.65
N LYS A 69 1.87 19.24 5.56
CA LYS A 69 1.10 19.13 4.30
C LYS A 69 1.50 17.91 3.45
N GLU A 70 1.93 16.85 4.11
CA GLU A 70 2.33 15.59 3.46
C GLU A 70 1.30 14.50 3.76
N SER A 71 0.93 13.73 2.74
CA SER A 71 0.14 12.52 2.93
C SER A 71 1.09 11.35 3.20
N LYS A 72 0.95 10.72 4.38
CA LYS A 72 1.70 9.53 4.77
C LYS A 72 0.85 8.29 4.53
N PHE A 73 1.40 7.29 3.86
CA PHE A 73 0.75 5.99 3.71
C PHE A 73 1.10 5.10 4.90
N VAL A 74 0.14 4.89 5.79
CA VAL A 74 0.29 4.07 6.98
C VAL A 74 -0.14 2.63 6.67
N VAL A 75 0.69 1.68 7.07
CA VAL A 75 0.44 0.24 6.95
C VAL A 75 0.59 -0.37 8.34
N ASP A 76 -0.48 -0.94 8.88
CA ASP A 76 -0.53 -1.51 10.22
C ASP A 76 -1.14 -2.93 10.21
N SER A 77 -1.36 -3.52 11.39
CA SER A 77 -1.92 -4.85 11.53
C SER A 77 -3.35 -5.01 10.99
N THR A 78 -4.08 -3.91 10.78
CA THR A 78 -5.43 -3.93 10.20
C THR A 78 -5.40 -3.96 8.67
N CYS A 79 -4.26 -3.60 8.09
CA CYS A 79 -4.06 -3.57 6.66
C CYS A 79 -3.93 -4.98 6.06
N PHE A 80 -4.60 -5.19 4.93
CA PHE A 80 -4.40 -6.38 4.12
C PHE A 80 -3.01 -6.32 3.45
N VAL A 81 -2.16 -7.29 3.79
CA VAL A 81 -0.84 -7.47 3.16
C VAL A 81 -0.64 -8.92 2.78
N ARG A 82 -0.38 -9.17 1.49
CA ARG A 82 -0.06 -10.50 0.98
C ARG A 82 1.04 -10.42 -0.08
N ARG A 83 1.88 -11.44 -0.15
CA ARG A 83 2.91 -11.56 -1.20
C ARG A 83 2.27 -11.52 -2.58
N PHE A 84 2.83 -10.74 -3.47
CA PHE A 84 2.37 -10.67 -4.85
C PHE A 84 2.61 -12.01 -5.56
N THR A 85 1.67 -12.37 -6.43
CA THR A 85 1.71 -13.57 -7.26
C THR A 85 0.82 -13.31 -8.48
N GLU A 86 1.12 -13.93 -9.62
CA GLU A 86 0.29 -13.85 -10.83
C GLU A 86 -1.18 -14.23 -10.60
N ARG A 87 -1.44 -15.22 -9.73
CA ARG A 87 -2.80 -15.60 -9.34
C ARG A 87 -3.54 -14.44 -8.67
N ARG A 88 -2.88 -13.70 -7.77
CA ARG A 88 -3.47 -12.54 -7.08
C ARG A 88 -3.67 -11.36 -8.02
N ARG A 89 -2.74 -11.11 -8.94
CA ARG A 89 -2.91 -10.10 -10.00
C ARG A 89 -4.24 -10.31 -10.74
N LYS A 90 -4.44 -11.53 -11.27
CA LYS A 90 -5.69 -11.90 -11.97
C LYS A 90 -6.94 -11.75 -11.09
N GLN A 91 -6.83 -12.03 -9.78
CA GLN A 91 -7.95 -11.83 -8.85
C GLN A 91 -8.28 -10.35 -8.67
N LEU A 92 -7.27 -9.48 -8.56
CA LEU A 92 -7.45 -8.04 -8.40
C LEU A 92 -7.97 -7.38 -9.67
N GLU A 93 -7.49 -7.80 -10.84
CA GLU A 93 -8.02 -7.37 -12.15
C GLU A 93 -9.52 -7.66 -12.27
N ARG A 94 -9.95 -8.89 -11.95
CA ARG A 94 -11.38 -9.26 -11.95
C ARG A 94 -12.22 -8.45 -10.96
N LEU A 95 -11.67 -8.18 -9.76
CA LEU A 95 -12.35 -7.35 -8.76
C LEU A 95 -12.51 -5.91 -9.27
N ARG A 96 -11.49 -5.35 -9.91
CA ARG A 96 -11.52 -4.02 -10.52
C ARG A 96 -12.59 -3.93 -11.61
N GLU A 97 -12.64 -4.90 -12.52
CA GLU A 97 -13.67 -4.98 -13.58
C GLU A 97 -15.08 -5.06 -12.99
N THR A 98 -15.27 -5.89 -11.97
CA THR A 98 -16.58 -6.05 -11.32
C THR A 98 -17.00 -4.78 -10.59
N GLN A 99 -16.06 -4.08 -9.95
CA GLN A 99 -16.31 -2.80 -9.30
C GLN A 99 -16.72 -1.73 -10.32
N SER A 100 -15.99 -1.58 -11.42
CA SER A 100 -16.34 -0.65 -12.49
C SER A 100 -17.75 -0.92 -13.04
N ARG A 101 -18.11 -2.19 -13.24
CA ARG A 101 -19.47 -2.55 -13.67
C ARG A 101 -20.53 -2.12 -12.68
N ARG A 102 -20.32 -2.30 -11.38
CA ARG A 102 -21.32 -1.95 -10.33
C ARG A 102 -21.39 -0.46 -10.04
N CYS A 103 -20.28 0.25 -10.08
CA CYS A 103 -20.25 1.70 -9.88
C CYS A 103 -20.83 2.48 -11.07
N ASN A 104 -20.92 1.86 -12.25
CA ASN A 104 -21.53 2.46 -13.45
C ASN A 104 -23.05 2.19 -13.56
N VAL A 105 -23.69 1.51 -12.60
CA VAL A 105 -25.15 1.25 -12.60
C VAL A 105 -25.92 2.31 -11.80
N THR A 106 -25.33 3.48 -11.56
CA THR A 106 -25.99 4.56 -10.80
C THR A 106 -26.18 5.79 -11.67
N THR A 107 -26.86 5.63 -12.80
CA THR A 107 -27.36 6.74 -13.63
C THR A 107 -28.73 6.42 -14.17
#